data_AF-A0A9X1S8R0-F1
#
_entry.id   AF-A0A9X1S8R0-F1
#
_cell.length_a   1.000
_cell.length_b   1.000
_cell.length_c   1.000
_cell.angle_alpha   90.00
_cell.angle_beta   90.00
_cell.angle_gamma   90.00
#
_symmetry.space_group_name_H-M   'P 1'
#
loop_
_entity.id
_entity.type
_entity.pdbx_description
1 polymer ?
#
loop_
_entity_poly.entity_id
_entity_poly.type
_entity_poly.pdbx_seq_one_letter_code
_entity_poly.pdbx_strand_id
1 'polypeptide(L)'
;MSLQDEVLAAWAGLLKEHGFRKVRGLSTIPFGKDWLGVVGVNLATYNGAGPVDALPVVGVRWKPLGTIFEELNPKVPKSTTSTLSRPLYTLVPGHDGAQWRVRADKDAPVHLEEAVDAVLRWGVPFMESLCDPSVVVERLRPPSQFAVNPAASWMTYPIALVLTDRRSEAVKVVTQHLQEVADKPDLASKFYVEYADRFLEKYA
;
A
#
# COMPACT_ATOMS: atom_id res chain seq x y z
N MET A 1 -2.72 11.02 26.09
CA MET A 1 -2.49 10.92 24.63
C MET A 1 -1.05 10.48 24.46
N SER A 2 -0.76 9.45 23.67
CA SER A 2 0.63 9.01 23.47
C SER A 2 1.35 9.97 22.51
N LEU A 3 2.69 10.00 22.57
CA LEU A 3 3.50 10.78 21.62
C LEU A 3 3.21 10.38 20.17
N GLN A 4 2.97 9.09 19.93
CA GLN A 4 2.59 8.60 18.61
C GLN A 4 1.22 9.17 18.18
N ASP A 5 0.24 9.24 19.09
CA ASP A 5 -1.07 9.83 18.77
C ASP A 5 -0.96 11.31 18.42
N GLU A 6 -0.10 12.06 19.12
CA GLU A 6 0.16 13.47 18.85
C GLU A 6 0.77 13.66 17.46
N VAL A 7 1.83 12.91 17.13
CA VAL A 7 2.46 12.96 15.80
C VAL A 7 1.48 12.55 14.70
N LEU A 8 0.68 11.50 14.91
CA LEU A 8 -0.33 11.05 13.95
C LEU A 8 -1.46 12.07 13.78
N ALA A 9 -1.84 12.80 14.84
CA ALA A 9 -2.83 13.85 14.78
C ALA A 9 -2.30 15.07 14.02
N ALA A 10 -1.08 15.52 14.32
CA ALA A 10 -0.42 16.62 13.62
C ALA A 10 -0.21 16.30 12.13
N TRP A 11 0.26 15.09 11.81
CA TRP A 11 0.41 14.60 10.44
C TRP A 11 -0.91 14.65 9.66
N ALA A 12 -1.98 14.14 10.27
CA ALA A 12 -3.30 14.15 9.65
C ALA A 12 -3.87 15.58 9.51
N GLY A 13 -3.55 16.47 10.46
CA GLY A 13 -3.92 17.89 10.41
C GLY A 13 -3.30 18.60 9.21
N LEU A 14 -1.99 18.49 9.05
CA LEU A 14 -1.26 19.10 7.93
C LEU A 14 -1.74 18.56 6.58
N LEU A 15 -1.84 17.23 6.41
CA LEU A 15 -2.32 16.68 5.14
C LEU A 15 -3.77 17.08 4.82
N LYS A 16 -4.61 17.31 5.84
CA LYS A 16 -6.00 17.76 5.64
C LYS A 16 -6.07 19.14 4.97
N GLU A 17 -5.11 20.02 5.25
CA GLU A 17 -5.01 21.35 4.60
C GLU A 17 -4.79 21.24 3.09
N HIS A 18 -4.27 20.09 2.63
CA HIS A 18 -4.03 19.77 1.23
C HIS A 18 -5.06 18.80 0.64
N GLY A 19 -6.24 18.70 1.26
CA GLY A 19 -7.38 17.95 0.72
C GLY A 19 -7.39 16.45 1.06
N PHE A 20 -6.44 15.97 1.85
CA PHE A 20 -6.47 14.59 2.35
C PHE A 20 -7.55 14.42 3.45
N ARG A 21 -8.02 13.18 3.61
CA ARG A 21 -8.99 12.77 4.63
C ARG A 21 -8.55 11.50 5.32
N LYS A 22 -8.76 11.43 6.63
CA LYS A 22 -8.44 10.24 7.43
C LYS A 22 -9.50 9.16 7.22
N VAL A 23 -9.09 7.99 6.75
CA VAL A 23 -9.95 6.81 6.57
C VAL A 23 -9.23 5.60 7.14
N ARG A 24 -9.84 4.95 8.14
CA ARG A 24 -9.30 3.73 8.80
C ARG A 24 -7.80 3.82 9.16
N GLY A 25 -7.37 4.97 9.68
CA GLY A 25 -5.99 5.20 10.12
C GLY A 25 -5.02 5.72 9.05
N LEU A 26 -5.43 5.77 7.78
CA LEU A 26 -4.61 6.28 6.68
C LEU A 26 -5.10 7.66 6.22
N SER A 27 -4.20 8.49 5.68
CA SER A 27 -4.56 9.74 5.03
C SER A 27 -4.77 9.48 3.54
N THR A 28 -5.90 9.93 3.00
CA THR A 28 -6.32 9.55 1.64
C THR A 28 -6.79 10.75 0.82
N ILE A 29 -6.56 10.73 -0.49
CA ILE A 29 -7.00 11.78 -1.42
C ILE A 29 -7.62 11.14 -2.67
N PRO A 30 -8.79 11.59 -3.16
CA PRO A 30 -9.41 10.97 -4.33
C PRO A 30 -8.70 11.35 -5.63
N PHE A 31 -8.43 10.35 -6.49
CA PHE A 31 -7.96 10.54 -7.86
C PHE A 31 -9.03 10.07 -8.86
N GLY A 32 -10.20 10.72 -8.81
CA GLY A 32 -11.38 10.31 -9.59
C GLY A 32 -12.19 9.18 -8.94
N LYS A 33 -13.00 8.49 -9.76
CA LYS A 33 -14.02 7.55 -9.27
C LYS A 33 -13.39 6.29 -8.65
N ASP A 34 -12.44 5.68 -9.36
CA ASP A 34 -11.94 4.34 -9.04
C ASP A 34 -10.61 4.33 -8.28
N TRP A 35 -10.00 5.49 -8.09
CA TRP A 35 -8.68 5.61 -7.47
C TRP A 35 -8.71 6.43 -6.19
N LEU A 36 -7.84 6.02 -5.27
CA LEU A 36 -7.62 6.70 -4.00
C LEU A 36 -6.11 6.73 -3.75
N GLY A 37 -5.53 7.92 -3.65
CA GLY A 37 -4.20 8.10 -3.09
C GLY A 37 -4.22 7.78 -1.61
N VAL A 38 -3.17 7.09 -1.14
CA VAL A 38 -3.04 6.60 0.22
C VAL A 38 -1.67 6.98 0.74
N VAL A 39 -1.67 7.62 1.91
CA VAL A 39 -0.47 8.00 2.65
C VAL A 39 -0.58 7.40 4.05
N GLY A 40 0.27 6.41 4.30
CA GLY A 40 0.52 5.87 5.64
C GLY A 40 1.78 6.51 6.23
N VAL A 41 1.91 6.48 7.54
CA VAL A 41 3.14 6.88 8.23
C VAL A 41 3.46 5.83 9.29
N ASN A 42 4.65 5.23 9.16
CA ASN A 42 5.20 4.38 10.21
C ASN A 42 6.03 5.27 11.14
N LEU A 43 5.90 5.08 12.44
CA LEU A 43 6.69 5.81 13.43
C LEU A 43 7.70 4.87 14.09
N ALA A 44 8.95 5.28 14.14
CA ALA A 44 9.97 4.65 14.98
C ALA A 44 10.22 5.54 16.18
N THR A 45 10.04 4.97 17.38
CA THR A 45 10.29 5.66 18.66
C THR A 45 11.45 4.98 19.38
N TYR A 46 12.50 5.74 19.71
CA TYR A 46 13.65 5.21 20.44
C TYR A 46 13.41 5.29 21.95
N ASN A 47 13.47 4.18 22.67
CA ASN A 47 13.38 4.10 24.15
C ASN A 47 12.20 4.87 24.81
N GLY A 48 11.05 4.97 24.15
CA GLY A 48 9.80 5.54 24.69
C GLY A 48 9.79 7.06 24.94
N ALA A 49 10.97 7.71 24.99
CA ALA A 49 11.14 9.15 25.19
C ALA A 49 12.28 9.76 24.34
N GLY A 50 12.88 8.98 23.43
CA GLY A 50 13.93 9.44 22.52
C GLY A 50 13.36 10.03 21.22
N PRO A 51 14.22 10.18 20.19
CA PRO A 51 13.80 10.72 18.91
C PRO A 51 12.60 9.95 18.33
N VAL A 52 11.79 10.69 17.58
CA VAL A 52 10.71 10.11 16.79
C VAL A 52 11.03 10.35 15.33
N ASP A 53 11.06 9.26 14.61
CA ASP A 53 11.27 9.27 13.18
C ASP A 53 9.99 8.82 12.48
N ALA A 54 9.62 9.55 11.44
CA ALA A 54 8.51 9.24 10.57
C ALA A 54 9.02 8.63 9.26
N LEU A 55 8.37 7.54 8.86
CA LEU A 55 8.59 6.87 7.58
C LEU A 55 7.27 6.83 6.80
N PRO A 56 6.95 7.91 6.06
CA PRO A 56 5.80 7.95 5.18
C PRO A 56 5.91 6.90 4.07
N VAL A 57 4.78 6.28 3.77
CA VAL A 57 4.59 5.34 2.66
C VAL A 57 3.47 5.90 1.80
N VAL A 58 3.74 6.08 0.51
CA VAL A 58 2.79 6.66 -0.46
C VAL A 58 2.40 5.61 -1.50
N GLY A 59 1.16 5.64 -1.96
CA GLY A 59 0.65 4.65 -2.89
C GLY A 59 -0.77 4.91 -3.33
N VAL A 60 -1.32 4.03 -4.16
CA VAL A 60 -2.70 4.12 -4.64
C VAL A 60 -3.48 2.86 -4.32
N ARG A 61 -4.77 3.02 -4.08
CA ARG A 61 -5.75 1.93 -4.07
C ARG A 61 -6.60 2.03 -5.33
N TRP A 62 -6.52 0.99 -6.16
CA TRP A 62 -7.45 0.76 -7.25
C TRP A 62 -8.69 0.05 -6.68
N LYS A 63 -9.79 0.79 -6.52
CA LYS A 63 -10.98 0.31 -5.79
C LYS A 63 -11.57 -0.99 -6.36
N PRO A 64 -11.77 -1.14 -7.69
CA PRO A 64 -12.26 -2.38 -8.29
C PRO A 64 -11.42 -3.61 -7.94
N LEU A 65 -10.09 -3.48 -7.97
CA LEU A 65 -9.18 -4.57 -7.58
C LEU A 65 -9.35 -4.93 -6.11
N GLY A 66 -9.41 -3.91 -5.23
CA GLY A 66 -9.64 -4.12 -3.80
C GLY A 66 -10.95 -4.84 -3.51
N THR A 67 -12.02 -4.51 -4.22
CA THR A 67 -13.32 -5.19 -4.10
C THR A 67 -13.23 -6.67 -4.47
N ILE A 68 -12.66 -7.01 -5.63
CA ILE A 68 -12.52 -8.41 -6.04
C ILE A 68 -11.59 -9.17 -5.09
N PHE A 69 -10.52 -8.52 -4.61
CA PHE A 69 -9.61 -9.15 -3.66
C PHE A 69 -10.32 -9.52 -2.35
N GLU A 70 -11.17 -8.62 -1.81
CA GLU A 70 -11.96 -8.87 -0.61
C GLU A 70 -13.01 -9.99 -0.84
N GLU A 71 -13.62 -10.05 -2.03
CA GLU A 71 -14.55 -11.14 -2.39
C GLU A 71 -13.89 -12.51 -2.44
N LEU A 72 -12.67 -12.59 -2.99
CA LEU A 72 -11.91 -13.84 -3.08
C LEU A 72 -11.25 -14.24 -1.74
N ASN A 73 -11.11 -13.28 -0.82
CA ASN A 73 -10.46 -13.47 0.47
C ASN A 73 -11.37 -13.03 1.63
N PRO A 74 -12.53 -13.68 1.84
CA PRO A 74 -13.52 -13.23 2.84
C PRO A 74 -13.01 -13.31 4.29
N LYS A 75 -11.97 -14.10 4.55
CA LYS A 75 -11.31 -14.20 5.87
C LYS A 75 -10.38 -13.01 6.16
N VAL A 76 -10.01 -12.22 5.15
CA VAL A 76 -9.13 -11.06 5.31
C VAL A 76 -9.97 -9.85 5.73
N PRO A 77 -9.59 -9.13 6.82
CA PRO A 77 -10.28 -7.92 7.21
C PRO A 77 -10.31 -6.90 6.06
N LYS A 78 -11.48 -6.29 5.84
CA LYS A 78 -11.62 -5.20 4.86
C LYS A 78 -10.59 -4.10 5.16
N SER A 79 -9.79 -3.77 4.18
CA SER A 79 -8.69 -2.81 4.36
C SER A 79 -8.78 -1.64 3.40
N THR A 80 -8.15 -0.52 3.76
CA THR A 80 -7.86 0.59 2.83
C THR A 80 -6.41 0.57 2.35
N THR A 81 -5.72 -0.56 2.53
CA THR A 81 -4.34 -0.74 2.04
C THR A 81 -4.27 -0.41 0.55
N SER A 82 -3.16 0.23 0.18
CA SER A 82 -2.76 0.51 -1.18
C SER A 82 -2.60 -0.78 -1.99
N THR A 83 -3.05 -0.74 -3.25
CA THR A 83 -2.73 -1.74 -4.28
C THR A 83 -1.25 -1.74 -4.62
N LEU A 84 -0.67 -0.54 -4.75
CA LEU A 84 0.75 -0.30 -4.98
C LEU A 84 1.22 0.77 -4.02
N SER A 85 2.38 0.57 -3.40
CA SER A 85 3.00 1.60 -2.57
C SER A 85 4.51 1.46 -2.50
N ARG A 86 5.15 2.50 -1.97
CA ARG A 86 6.57 2.51 -1.64
C ARG A 86 6.87 3.53 -0.55
N PRO A 87 7.98 3.35 0.19
CA PRO A 87 8.45 4.37 1.11
C PRO A 87 8.75 5.67 0.35
N LEU A 88 8.34 6.81 0.92
CA LEU A 88 8.47 8.13 0.27
C LEU A 88 9.93 8.49 -0.01
N TYR A 89 10.87 8.10 0.84
CA TYR A 89 12.29 8.43 0.66
C TYR A 89 12.85 7.90 -0.68
N THR A 90 12.28 6.82 -1.22
CA THR A 90 12.71 6.25 -2.51
C THR A 90 12.36 7.14 -3.70
N LEU A 91 11.54 8.18 -3.49
CA LEU A 91 11.11 9.14 -4.51
C LEU A 91 11.85 10.47 -4.43
N VAL A 92 12.52 10.76 -3.31
CA VAL A 92 13.15 12.06 -3.06
C VAL A 92 14.63 11.99 -3.47
N PRO A 93 15.08 12.77 -4.47
CA PRO A 93 16.47 12.76 -4.91
C PRO A 93 17.44 13.14 -3.78
N GLY A 94 18.53 12.39 -3.63
CA GLY A 94 19.55 12.61 -2.60
C GLY A 94 19.11 12.23 -1.17
N HIS A 95 17.97 11.55 -1.03
CA HIS A 95 17.46 11.07 0.24
C HIS A 95 17.81 9.58 0.42
N ASP A 96 19.01 9.30 0.91
CA ASP A 96 19.65 7.97 0.86
C ASP A 96 19.14 6.98 1.93
N GLY A 97 17.85 7.01 2.25
CA GLY A 97 17.20 6.06 3.17
C GLY A 97 16.89 6.59 4.57
N ALA A 98 17.02 7.90 4.80
CA ALA A 98 16.67 8.48 6.09
C ALA A 98 15.14 8.46 6.32
N GLN A 99 14.78 8.22 7.58
CA GLN A 99 13.46 8.56 8.08
C GLN A 99 13.46 10.07 8.33
N TRP A 100 12.29 10.71 8.26
CA TRP A 100 12.20 12.11 8.66
C TRP A 100 12.25 12.16 10.17
N ARG A 101 13.28 12.81 10.74
CA ARG A 101 13.31 13.04 12.18
C ARG A 101 12.29 14.12 12.50
N VAL A 102 11.14 13.68 12.99
CA VAL A 102 10.03 14.58 13.32
C VAL A 102 10.14 15.08 14.75
N ARG A 103 11.00 14.46 15.56
CA ARG A 103 11.31 14.92 16.91
C ARG A 103 12.70 14.51 17.33
N ALA A 104 13.51 15.46 17.82
CA ALA A 104 14.88 15.17 18.25
C ALA A 104 14.96 14.45 19.61
N ASP A 105 14.10 14.84 20.56
CA ASP A 105 14.04 14.30 21.93
C ASP A 105 12.68 14.58 22.59
N LYS A 106 12.53 14.26 23.88
CA LYS A 106 11.27 14.39 24.64
C LYS A 106 10.77 15.84 24.78
N ASP A 107 11.59 16.86 24.61
CA ASP A 107 11.19 18.26 24.82
C ASP A 107 11.22 19.07 23.51
N ALA A 108 11.84 18.53 22.46
CA ALA A 108 11.82 19.12 21.13
C ALA A 108 10.38 19.18 20.54
N PRO A 109 10.06 20.24 19.78
CA PRO A 109 8.82 20.31 19.01
C PRO A 109 8.78 19.25 17.91
N VAL A 110 7.56 18.92 17.49
CA VAL A 110 7.32 18.02 16.36
C VAL A 110 7.42 18.81 15.05
N HIS A 111 8.25 18.36 14.12
CA HIS A 111 8.45 18.94 12.80
C HIS A 111 8.03 17.94 11.72
N LEU A 112 6.95 18.22 11.02
CA LEU A 112 6.37 17.34 9.99
C LEU A 112 6.31 18.00 8.62
N GLU A 113 6.61 19.29 8.55
CA GLU A 113 6.44 20.15 7.39
C GLU A 113 7.27 19.66 6.21
N GLU A 114 8.53 19.28 6.43
CA GLU A 114 9.41 18.74 5.38
C GLU A 114 8.90 17.39 4.83
N ALA A 115 8.39 16.54 5.73
CA ALA A 115 7.86 15.24 5.34
C ALA A 115 6.55 15.38 4.56
N VAL A 116 5.69 16.33 4.95
CA VAL A 116 4.46 16.67 4.24
C VAL A 116 4.77 17.34 2.90
N ASP A 117 5.71 18.29 2.83
CA ASP A 117 6.15 18.90 1.58
C ASP A 117 6.68 17.84 0.62
N ALA A 118 7.45 16.87 1.09
CA ALA A 118 7.90 15.74 0.29
C ALA A 118 6.74 14.88 -0.22
N VAL A 119 5.70 14.64 0.59
CA VAL A 119 4.47 13.95 0.13
C VAL A 119 3.82 14.73 -1.01
N LEU A 120 3.69 16.05 -0.88
CA LEU A 120 3.03 16.86 -1.91
C LEU A 120 3.88 16.96 -3.18
N ARG A 121 5.18 17.17 -3.04
CA ARG A 121 6.11 17.40 -4.15
C ARG A 121 6.46 16.13 -4.92
N TRP A 122 6.61 15.01 -4.23
CA TRP A 122 7.08 13.75 -4.83
C TRP A 122 6.06 12.63 -4.71
N GLY A 123 5.36 12.55 -3.57
CA GLY A 123 4.37 11.50 -3.31
C GLY A 123 3.11 11.62 -4.17
N VAL A 124 2.51 12.82 -4.26
CA VAL A 124 1.29 13.06 -5.04
C VAL A 124 1.51 12.79 -6.54
N PRO A 125 2.54 13.36 -7.21
CA PRO A 125 2.80 13.05 -8.61
C PRO A 125 3.08 11.57 -8.86
N PHE A 126 3.77 10.90 -7.92
CA PHE A 126 3.96 9.46 -7.99
C PHE A 126 2.63 8.71 -7.92
N MET A 127 1.74 9.04 -6.99
CA MET A 127 0.42 8.41 -6.89
C MET A 127 -0.42 8.64 -8.16
N GLU A 128 -0.42 9.86 -8.70
CA GLU A 128 -1.10 10.17 -9.96
C GLU A 128 -0.58 9.32 -11.12
N SER A 129 0.74 9.12 -11.22
CA SER A 129 1.36 8.28 -12.25
C SER A 129 0.96 6.80 -12.19
N LEU A 130 0.41 6.34 -11.06
CA LEU A 130 -0.09 4.98 -10.87
C LEU A 130 -1.59 4.83 -11.16
N CYS A 131 -2.31 5.93 -11.42
CA CYS A 131 -3.76 5.92 -11.65
C CYS A 131 -4.14 5.49 -13.08
N ASP A 132 -3.50 4.42 -13.56
CA ASP A 132 -3.74 3.79 -14.85
C ASP A 132 -3.74 2.26 -14.68
N PRO A 133 -4.81 1.54 -15.08
CA PRO A 133 -4.87 0.08 -14.97
C PRO A 133 -3.69 -0.65 -15.61
N SER A 134 -3.20 -0.18 -16.77
CA SER A 134 -2.08 -0.80 -17.49
C SER A 134 -0.77 -0.66 -16.70
N VAL A 135 -0.54 0.49 -16.07
CA VAL A 135 0.58 0.71 -15.16
C VAL A 135 0.48 -0.22 -13.97
N VAL A 136 -0.72 -0.38 -13.38
CA VAL A 136 -0.91 -1.27 -12.24
C VAL A 136 -0.60 -2.73 -12.59
N VAL A 137 -1.08 -3.22 -13.74
CA VAL A 137 -0.78 -4.59 -14.19
C VAL A 137 0.73 -4.81 -14.29
N GLU A 138 1.47 -3.91 -14.95
CA GLU A 138 2.92 -4.06 -15.09
C GLU A 138 3.65 -4.00 -13.74
N ARG A 139 3.20 -3.12 -12.82
CA ARG A 139 3.83 -2.97 -11.51
C ARG A 139 3.48 -4.09 -10.53
N LEU A 140 2.34 -4.76 -10.70
CA LEU A 140 1.94 -5.90 -9.88
C LEU A 140 2.55 -7.23 -10.35
N ARG A 141 3.14 -7.30 -11.55
CA ARG A 141 3.73 -8.54 -12.07
C ARG A 141 4.70 -9.15 -11.04
N PRO A 142 4.47 -10.38 -10.58
CA PRO A 142 5.36 -11.04 -9.61
C PRO A 142 6.75 -11.32 -10.20
N PRO A 143 7.84 -11.16 -9.42
CA PRO A 143 7.87 -10.56 -8.09
C PRO A 143 7.75 -9.02 -8.15
N SER A 144 6.80 -8.46 -7.40
CA SER A 144 6.58 -7.00 -7.35
C SER A 144 7.25 -6.35 -6.14
N GLN A 145 8.05 -5.31 -6.38
CA GLN A 145 8.62 -4.42 -5.34
C GLN A 145 7.62 -3.37 -4.82
N PHE A 146 6.43 -3.28 -5.41
CA PHE A 146 5.40 -2.30 -5.07
C PHE A 146 4.29 -2.88 -4.21
N ALA A 147 4.24 -4.20 -4.08
CA ALA A 147 3.34 -4.87 -3.15
C ALA A 147 3.93 -4.79 -1.73
N VAL A 148 3.11 -4.42 -0.76
CA VAL A 148 3.50 -4.35 0.66
C VAL A 148 4.05 -5.69 1.17
N ASN A 149 3.56 -6.79 0.59
CA ASN A 149 4.08 -8.14 0.79
C ASN A 149 4.33 -8.77 -0.60
N PRO A 150 5.54 -9.27 -0.92
CA PRO A 150 5.81 -9.94 -2.19
C PRO A 150 4.81 -11.05 -2.54
N ALA A 151 4.35 -11.80 -1.53
CA ALA A 151 3.36 -12.87 -1.71
C ALA A 151 1.97 -12.33 -2.13
N ALA A 152 1.63 -11.09 -1.74
CA ALA A 152 0.35 -10.49 -2.12
C ALA A 152 0.23 -10.26 -3.62
N SER A 153 1.35 -10.03 -4.32
CA SER A 153 1.36 -9.83 -5.78
C SER A 153 0.84 -11.04 -6.55
N TRP A 154 1.05 -12.25 -6.04
CA TRP A 154 0.51 -13.48 -6.64
C TRP A 154 -1.01 -13.56 -6.59
N MET A 155 -1.67 -12.83 -5.69
CA MET A 155 -3.14 -12.78 -5.59
C MET A 155 -3.75 -11.52 -6.22
N THR A 156 -3.01 -10.41 -6.26
CA THR A 156 -3.53 -9.16 -6.82
C THR A 156 -3.25 -9.02 -8.32
N TYR A 157 -2.15 -9.59 -8.84
CA TYR A 157 -1.83 -9.54 -10.26
C TYR A 157 -2.87 -10.25 -11.14
N PRO A 158 -3.34 -11.48 -10.83
CA PRO A 158 -4.40 -12.11 -11.62
C PRO A 158 -5.70 -11.30 -11.65
N ILE A 159 -6.05 -10.63 -10.55
CA ILE A 159 -7.22 -9.75 -10.49
C ILE A 159 -7.03 -8.55 -11.43
N ALA A 160 -5.84 -7.94 -11.44
CA ALA A 160 -5.53 -6.84 -12.34
C ALA A 160 -5.63 -7.26 -13.83
N LEU A 161 -5.19 -8.48 -14.15
CA LEU A 161 -5.34 -9.06 -15.49
C LEU A 161 -6.82 -9.25 -15.86
N VAL A 162 -7.65 -9.77 -14.95
CA VAL A 162 -9.11 -9.90 -15.19
C VAL A 162 -9.75 -8.53 -15.44
N LEU A 163 -9.40 -7.51 -14.63
CA LEU A 163 -9.92 -6.15 -14.77
C LEU A 163 -9.45 -5.43 -16.05
N THR A 164 -8.48 -5.98 -16.76
CA THR A 164 -7.95 -5.45 -18.02
C THR A 164 -8.19 -6.41 -19.18
N ASP A 165 -9.24 -7.24 -19.09
CA ASP A 165 -9.69 -8.18 -20.12
C ASP A 165 -8.67 -9.27 -20.52
N ARG A 166 -7.66 -9.51 -19.66
CA ARG A 166 -6.62 -10.54 -19.83
C ARG A 166 -6.92 -11.80 -19.01
N ARG A 167 -8.20 -12.23 -19.01
CA ARG A 167 -8.70 -13.36 -18.20
C ARG A 167 -7.94 -14.67 -18.42
N SER A 168 -7.65 -15.03 -19.67
CA SER A 168 -6.94 -16.27 -20.01
C SER A 168 -5.52 -16.31 -19.43
N GLU A 169 -4.83 -15.17 -19.44
CA GLU A 169 -3.52 -15.02 -18.79
C GLU A 169 -3.65 -15.11 -17.27
N ALA A 170 -4.68 -14.50 -16.69
CA ALA A 170 -4.93 -14.54 -15.26
C ALA A 170 -5.10 -15.99 -14.75
N VAL A 171 -5.93 -16.78 -15.44
CA VAL A 171 -6.12 -18.21 -15.15
C VAL A 171 -4.80 -18.97 -15.24
N LYS A 172 -4.03 -18.73 -16.31
CA LYS A 172 -2.73 -19.38 -16.49
C LYS A 172 -1.78 -19.10 -15.32
N VAL A 173 -1.67 -17.84 -14.89
CA VAL A 173 -0.82 -17.44 -13.75
C VAL A 173 -1.27 -18.15 -12.47
N VAL A 174 -2.57 -18.17 -12.19
CA VAL A 174 -3.10 -18.81 -10.97
C VAL A 174 -2.82 -20.30 -10.96
N THR A 175 -3.12 -20.99 -12.07
CA THR A 175 -2.88 -22.44 -12.21
C THR A 175 -1.39 -22.78 -12.08
N GLN A 176 -0.50 -22.00 -12.69
CA GLN A 176 0.94 -22.23 -12.60
C GLN A 176 1.45 -22.08 -11.17
N HIS A 177 1.11 -20.98 -10.50
CA HIS A 177 1.58 -20.79 -9.13
C HIS A 177 0.93 -21.78 -8.14
N LEU A 178 -0.32 -22.20 -8.38
CA LEU A 178 -0.98 -23.24 -7.59
C LEU A 178 -0.18 -24.56 -7.62
N GLN A 179 0.33 -24.97 -8.78
CA GLN A 179 1.19 -26.16 -8.91
C GLN A 179 2.49 -26.04 -8.11
N GLU A 180 3.04 -24.83 -7.96
CA GLU A 180 4.28 -24.59 -7.21
C GLU A 180 4.10 -24.63 -5.69
N VAL A 181 2.87 -24.44 -5.19
CA VAL A 181 2.59 -24.28 -3.76
C VAL A 181 1.65 -25.33 -3.17
N ALA A 182 0.96 -26.12 -4.00
CA ALA A 182 -0.05 -27.09 -3.56
C ALA A 182 0.46 -28.06 -2.47
N ASP A 183 1.69 -28.55 -2.61
CA ASP A 183 2.26 -29.55 -1.70
C ASP A 183 3.00 -28.94 -0.49
N LYS A 184 3.06 -27.62 -0.40
CA LYS A 184 3.79 -26.94 0.68
C LYS A 184 2.90 -26.85 1.93
N PRO A 185 3.38 -27.30 3.12
CA PRO A 185 2.55 -27.37 4.32
C PRO A 185 2.36 -26.02 5.03
N ASP A 186 3.04 -24.96 4.59
CA ASP A 186 3.05 -23.66 5.23
C ASP A 186 1.72 -22.90 5.08
N LEU A 187 1.48 -21.95 5.99
CA LEU A 187 0.23 -21.22 6.06
C LEU A 187 -0.01 -20.33 4.83
N ALA A 188 1.05 -19.78 4.22
CA ALA A 188 0.92 -18.92 3.05
C ALA A 188 0.47 -19.74 1.83
N SER A 189 1.04 -20.93 1.65
CA SER A 189 0.64 -21.86 0.59
C SER A 189 -0.82 -22.30 0.74
N LYS A 190 -1.25 -22.69 1.95
CA LYS A 190 -2.68 -23.02 2.22
C LYS A 190 -3.61 -21.86 1.92
N PHE A 191 -3.23 -20.65 2.32
CA PHE A 191 -4.01 -19.45 2.06
C PHE A 191 -4.14 -19.18 0.55
N TYR A 192 -3.05 -19.37 -0.21
CA TYR A 192 -3.08 -19.23 -1.66
C TYR A 192 -3.93 -20.30 -2.35
N VAL A 193 -3.89 -21.56 -1.90
CA VAL A 193 -4.74 -22.64 -2.45
C VAL A 193 -6.22 -22.27 -2.34
N GLU A 194 -6.66 -21.83 -1.14
CA GLU A 194 -8.05 -21.38 -0.96
C GLU A 194 -8.44 -20.19 -1.87
N TYR A 195 -7.50 -19.26 -2.08
CA TYR A 195 -7.69 -18.14 -3.01
C TYR A 195 -7.81 -18.65 -4.46
N ALA A 196 -6.92 -19.55 -4.87
CA ALA A 196 -6.84 -20.08 -6.22
C ALA A 196 -8.10 -20.86 -6.59
N ASP A 197 -8.62 -21.69 -5.67
CA ASP A 197 -9.87 -22.43 -5.87
C ASP A 197 -11.04 -21.48 -6.18
N ARG A 198 -11.23 -20.44 -5.35
CA ARG A 198 -12.29 -19.42 -5.56
C ARG A 198 -12.06 -18.62 -6.83
N PHE A 199 -10.81 -18.30 -7.15
CA PHE A 199 -10.46 -17.57 -8.36
C PHE A 199 -10.82 -18.39 -9.60
N LEU A 200 -10.45 -19.66 -9.64
CA LEU A 200 -10.70 -20.57 -10.76
C LEU A 200 -12.19 -20.90 -10.87
N GLU A 201 -12.92 -21.08 -9.78
CA GLU A 201 -14.38 -21.24 -9.81
C GLU A 201 -15.08 -20.04 -10.47
N LYS A 202 -14.59 -18.82 -10.21
CA LYS A 202 -15.19 -17.58 -10.74
C LYS A 202 -14.73 -17.23 -12.16
N TYR A 203 -13.50 -17.56 -12.52
CA TYR A 203 -12.84 -17.04 -13.71
C TYR A 203 -12.21 -18.09 -14.65
N ALA A 204 -12.25 -19.39 -14.35
CA ALA A 204 -11.99 -20.41 -15.38
C ALA A 204 -13.20 -20.58 -16.30
#